data_AF-A0A068NUU1-F1
#
_entry.id   AF-A0A068NUU1-F1
#
_cell.length_a   1.000
_cell.length_b   1.000
_cell.length_c   1.000
_cell.angle_alpha   90.00
_cell.angle_beta   90.00
_cell.angle_gamma   90.00
#
_symmetry.space_group_name_H-M   'P 1'
#
loop_
_entity.id
_entity.type
_entity.pdbx_description
1 polymer ?
#
loop_
_entity_poly.entity_id
_entity_poly.type
_entity_poly.pdbx_seq_one_letter_code
_entity_poly.pdbx_strand_id
1 'polypeptide(L)'
;MNAANASGAKNFEPGGSSRFEVMHMGSQGDLAYWTGIQWAKARMKGKSDSVPFNLRVTEVFRRENGDWKLIHRHADRLSEEPADK
;
A
#
# COMPACT_ATOMS: atom_id res chain seq x y z
N MET A 1 -8.44 -14.24 -0.49
CA MET A 1 -8.39 -13.37 0.72
C MET A 1 -8.53 -14.26 1.94
N ASN A 2 -7.66 -14.15 2.95
CA ASN A 2 -7.78 -14.96 4.16
C ASN A 2 -8.77 -14.33 5.17
N ALA A 3 -9.16 -15.09 6.18
CA ALA A 3 -10.12 -14.65 7.20
C ALA A 3 -9.65 -13.41 7.97
N ALA A 4 -8.35 -13.32 8.27
CA ALA A 4 -7.76 -12.17 8.97
C ALA A 4 -7.96 -10.87 8.19
N ASN A 5 -7.67 -10.88 6.89
CA ASN A 5 -7.86 -9.74 6.02
C ASN A 5 -9.35 -9.35 5.92
N ALA A 6 -10.24 -10.34 5.79
CA ALA A 6 -11.68 -10.09 5.69
C ALA A 6 -12.24 -9.46 6.98
N SER A 7 -11.77 -9.91 8.15
CA SER A 7 -12.13 -9.31 9.44
C SER A 7 -11.60 -7.88 9.55
N GLY A 8 -10.32 -7.66 9.25
CA GLY A 8 -9.69 -6.34 9.29
C GLY A 8 -10.36 -5.32 8.38
N ALA A 9 -10.78 -5.73 7.18
CA ALA A 9 -11.47 -4.86 6.22
C ALA A 9 -12.78 -4.26 6.75
N LYS A 10 -13.47 -4.96 7.68
CA LYS A 10 -14.73 -4.47 8.27
C LYS A 10 -14.56 -3.19 9.10
N ASN A 11 -13.33 -2.81 9.46
CA ASN A 11 -13.05 -1.60 10.23
C ASN A 11 -12.93 -0.34 9.35
N PHE A 12 -12.87 -0.49 8.02
CA PHE A 12 -12.75 0.63 7.10
C PHE A 12 -14.14 1.07 6.61
N GLU A 13 -14.27 2.37 6.35
CA GLU A 13 -15.47 3.00 5.80
C GLU A 13 -15.16 3.61 4.42
N PRO A 14 -16.17 3.79 3.56
CA PRO A 14 -16.01 4.50 2.29
C PRO A 14 -15.49 5.93 2.47
N GLY A 15 -14.86 6.49 1.42
CA GLY A 15 -14.40 7.89 1.42
C GLY A 15 -12.95 8.10 1.91
N GLY A 16 -12.15 7.03 1.96
CA GLY A 16 -10.70 7.17 2.05
C GLY A 16 -10.09 7.70 0.75
N SER A 17 -8.87 8.24 0.83
CA SER A 17 -8.08 8.67 -0.32
C SER A 17 -6.70 8.04 -0.30
N SER A 18 -6.11 7.86 -1.48
CA SER A 18 -4.77 7.32 -1.65
C SER A 18 -4.14 7.86 -2.91
N ARG A 19 -2.85 8.19 -2.85
CA ARG A 19 -2.00 8.43 -4.02
C ARG A 19 -0.66 7.72 -3.83
N PHE A 20 -0.04 7.32 -4.94
CA PHE A 20 1.29 6.75 -4.93
C PHE A 20 2.30 7.76 -5.45
N GLU A 21 3.41 7.87 -4.76
CA GLU A 21 4.63 8.50 -5.23
C GLU A 21 5.61 7.37 -5.54
N VAL A 22 5.83 7.09 -6.83
CA VAL A 22 6.75 6.05 -7.25
C VAL A 22 8.16 6.63 -7.27
N MET A 23 9.05 6.03 -6.49
CA MET A 23 10.45 6.44 -6.44
C MET A 23 11.23 5.70 -7.52
N HIS A 24 11.22 4.36 -7.49
CA HIS A 24 11.90 3.53 -8.47
C HIS A 24 10.96 2.46 -9.02
N MET A 25 11.15 2.09 -10.29
CA MET A 25 10.47 0.98 -10.93
C MET A 25 11.39 0.33 -11.96
N GLY A 26 11.12 -0.93 -12.28
CA GLY A 26 11.83 -1.63 -13.34
C GLY A 26 11.22 -2.98 -13.65
N SER A 27 11.66 -3.56 -14.76
CA SER A 27 11.27 -4.92 -15.16
C SER A 27 12.41 -5.62 -15.89
N GLN A 28 12.43 -6.95 -15.78
CA GLN A 28 13.31 -7.82 -16.54
C GLN A 28 12.63 -9.18 -16.72
N GLY A 29 12.49 -9.61 -17.98
CA GLY A 29 11.73 -10.82 -18.33
C GLY A 29 10.30 -10.74 -17.80
N ASP A 30 9.91 -11.77 -17.05
CA ASP A 30 8.57 -11.89 -16.46
C ASP A 30 8.49 -11.38 -15.02
N LEU A 31 9.46 -10.56 -14.57
CA LEU A 31 9.42 -9.90 -13.26
C LEU A 31 9.44 -8.37 -13.42
N ALA A 32 8.64 -7.70 -12.59
CA ALA A 32 8.63 -6.26 -12.46
C ALA A 32 8.50 -5.86 -11.00
N TYR A 33 8.98 -4.66 -10.66
CA TYR A 33 8.79 -4.08 -9.33
C TYR A 33 8.55 -2.58 -9.41
N TRP A 34 7.93 -2.05 -8.37
CA TRP A 34 8.08 -0.64 -8.03
C TRP A 34 8.22 -0.48 -6.51
N THR A 35 8.86 0.62 -6.10
CA THR A 35 8.97 1.03 -4.71
C THR A 35 8.69 2.51 -4.57
N GLY A 36 8.09 2.92 -3.45
CA GLY A 36 7.74 4.31 -3.20
C GLY A 36 6.89 4.50 -1.97
N ILE A 37 6.19 5.63 -1.92
CA ILE A 37 5.33 6.02 -0.80
C ILE A 37 3.87 6.01 -1.23
N GLN A 38 3.02 5.36 -0.44
CA GLN A 38 1.58 5.55 -0.51
C GLN A 38 1.17 6.62 0.50
N TRP A 39 0.71 7.76 0.01
CA TRP A 39 0.11 8.81 0.83
C TRP A 39 -1.39 8.55 0.91
N ALA A 40 -1.89 8.13 2.06
CA ALA A 40 -3.29 7.73 2.21
C ALA A 40 -3.95 8.29 3.47
N LYS A 41 -5.26 8.48 3.37
CA LYS A 41 -6.16 8.81 4.48
C LYS A 41 -7.26 7.77 4.52
N ALA A 42 -7.37 7.04 5.62
CA ALA A 42 -8.41 6.05 5.83
C ALA A 42 -9.56 6.63 6.66
N ARG A 43 -10.80 6.28 6.31
CA ARG A 43 -11.94 6.41 7.22
C ARG A 43 -12.11 5.09 7.95
N MET A 44 -12.14 5.14 9.27
CA MET A 44 -12.22 3.96 10.12
C MET A 44 -13.41 4.08 11.07
N LYS A 45 -14.11 2.98 11.28
CA LYS A 45 -15.22 2.91 12.23
C LYS A 45 -14.80 3.42 13.60
N GLY A 46 -15.60 4.31 14.17
CA GLY A 46 -15.34 4.89 15.49
C GLY A 46 -14.29 6.00 15.52
N LYS A 47 -13.82 6.49 14.37
CA LYS A 47 -12.98 7.71 14.27
C LYS A 47 -13.77 8.83 13.59
N SER A 48 -13.83 9.99 14.24
CA SER A 48 -14.48 11.20 13.69
C SER A 48 -13.78 11.69 12.42
N ASP A 49 -12.45 11.62 12.41
CA ASP A 49 -11.61 12.17 11.37
C ASP A 49 -10.91 11.08 10.55
N SER A 50 -10.47 11.47 9.36
CA SER A 50 -9.66 10.59 8.53
C SER A 50 -8.28 10.35 9.18
N VAL A 51 -7.88 9.10 9.28
CA VAL A 51 -6.60 8.69 9.88
C VAL A 51 -5.52 8.63 8.80
N PRO A 52 -4.39 9.35 8.94
CA PRO A 52 -3.25 9.19 8.05
C PRO A 52 -2.73 7.75 8.05
N PHE A 53 -2.46 7.23 6.86
CA PHE A 53 -2.00 5.86 6.65
C PHE A 53 -0.89 5.85 5.60
N ASN A 54 0.16 6.65 5.85
CA ASN A 54 1.30 6.77 4.95
C ASN A 54 2.18 5.53 5.05
N LEU A 55 2.46 4.90 3.92
CA LEU A 55 3.20 3.63 3.86
C LEU A 55 4.40 3.74 2.94
N ARG A 56 5.52 3.16 3.35
CA ARG A 56 6.56 2.72 2.42
C ARG A 56 6.06 1.43 1.79
N VAL A 57 6.16 1.32 0.46
CA VAL A 57 5.58 0.20 -0.28
C VAL A 57 6.60 -0.35 -1.27
N THR A 58 6.68 -1.67 -1.33
CA THR A 58 7.30 -2.39 -2.44
C THR A 58 6.29 -3.39 -2.98
N GLU A 59 6.04 -3.35 -4.29
CA GLU A 59 5.21 -4.32 -4.98
C GLU A 59 6.03 -5.01 -6.06
N VAL A 60 5.88 -6.34 -6.14
CA VAL A 60 6.54 -7.20 -7.12
C VAL A 60 5.46 -7.90 -7.94
N PHE A 61 5.66 -7.90 -9.24
CA PHE A 61 4.74 -8.45 -10.22
C PHE A 61 5.41 -9.56 -11.02
N ARG A 62 4.61 -10.55 -11.41
CA ARG A 62 5.00 -11.58 -12.37
C ARG A 62 4.10 -11.53 -13.58
N ARG A 63 4.67 -11.68 -14.78
CA ARG A 63 3.87 -11.84 -16.00
C ARG A 63 3.37 -13.28 -16.10
N GLU A 64 2.05 -13.45 -16.14
CA GLU A 64 1.39 -14.75 -16.25
C GLU A 64 0.35 -14.66 -17.37
N ASN A 65 0.47 -15.54 -18.38
CA ASN A 65 -0.41 -15.54 -19.56
C ASN A 65 -0.52 -14.17 -20.25
N GLY A 66 0.60 -13.42 -20.31
CA GLY A 66 0.68 -12.09 -20.92
C GLY A 66 0.38 -10.93 -19.96
N ASP A 67 -0.27 -11.18 -18.82
CA ASP A 67 -0.69 -10.16 -17.87
C ASP A 67 0.26 -10.03 -16.68
N TRP A 68 0.51 -8.81 -16.20
CA TRP A 68 1.17 -8.61 -14.92
C TRP A 68 0.21 -8.90 -13.75
N LYS A 69 0.62 -9.79 -12.85
CA LYS A 69 -0.07 -10.12 -11.61
C LYS A 69 0.78 -9.68 -10.42
N LEU A 70 0.18 -9.03 -9.43
CA LEU A 70 0.85 -8.71 -8.16
C LEU A 70 1.11 -10.02 -7.40
N ILE A 71 2.38 -10.38 -7.23
CA ILE A 71 2.78 -11.62 -6.53
C ILE A 71 3.30 -11.36 -5.12
N HIS A 72 3.73 -10.13 -4.83
CA HIS A 72 4.17 -9.73 -3.50
C HIS A 72 3.91 -8.24 -3.28
N ARG A 73 3.42 -7.90 -2.09
CA ARG A 73 3.35 -6.54 -1.59
C ARG A 73 3.90 -6.52 -0.17
N HIS A 74 4.92 -5.72 0.05
CA HIS A 74 5.35 -5.32 1.37
C HIS A 74 4.92 -3.87 1.59
N ALA A 75 4.35 -3.58 2.76
CA ALA A 75 4.05 -2.22 3.14
C ALA A 75 4.14 -2.06 4.65
N ASP A 76 4.81 -1.00 5.08
CA ASP A 76 4.98 -0.64 6.48
C ASP A 76 4.75 0.86 6.68
N ARG A 77 4.39 1.26 7.90
CA ARG A 77 4.13 2.67 8.20
C ARG A 77 5.41 3.48 8.02
N LEU A 78 5.31 4.58 7.29
CA LEU A 78 6.34 5.59 7.31
C LEU A 78 6.41 6.13 8.75
N SER A 79 7.51 5.87 9.44
CA SER A 79 7.72 6.42 10.79
C SER A 79 7.80 7.93 10.68
N GLU A 80 6.91 8.63 11.37
CA GLU A 80 7.09 10.04 11.72
C GLU A 80 8.15 10.09 12.84
N GLU A 81 9.41 9.76 12.54
CA GLU A 81 10.48 10.26 13.41
C GLU A 81 10.48 11.79 13.25
N PRO A 82 10.45 12.57 14.34
CA PRO A 82 10.66 14.00 14.22
C PRO A 82 12.01 14.20 13.53
N ALA A 83 12.00 15.00 12.46
CA ALA A 83 13.21 15.48 11.84
C ALA A 83 13.87 16.45 12.83
N ASP A 84 14.63 15.93 13.79
CA ASP A 84 15.67 16.65 14.54
C ASP A 84 16.54 15.64 15.33
N LYS A 85 17.79 15.51 14.89
CA LYS A 85 18.96 15.18 15.72
C LYS A 85 20.04 16.20 15.43
#